data_AF-A0A0F9Q6D7-F1
#
_entry.id   AF-A0A0F9Q6D7-F1
#
_cell.length_a   1.000
_cell.length_b   1.000
_cell.length_c   1.000
_cell.angle_alpha   90.00
_cell.angle_beta   90.00
_cell.angle_gamma   90.00
#
_symmetry.space_group_name_H-M   'P 1'
#
loop_
_entity.id
_entity.type
_entity.pdbx_description
1 polymer ?
#
loop_
_entity_poly.entity_id
_entity_poly.type
_entity_poly.pdbx_seq_one_letter_code
_entity_poly.pdbx_strand_id
1 'polypeptide(L)'
;MKPLVIRNTQSPGDIIVLSTAIRDLHLHYPGKFETSISVSKGAEDAYEHNPNIAVRHGNTSRKNWFASHYPLIHKSNQQRKHFVWGFIEDMNKRLKLQIKLSAFRPDLYMSTEEIAEPLIEPPYWVFLSGGKTDFQTKIWDQVYWQQVIDGTRDQVRWVQCGGGSKNHIRHIPKHGIYTNMIAKTGLRNFMRLIYHADGVVCVVTAAMHIAAAFNKPCIVIAGGREPWWWEAYNEENRLVNMRVGMPNWKPPPGDDFVPHTYLHTIGELDCCKKGGCWKGKIRPRDARGQLPKGSTCKRPVFQNGELIPECKAMIKPEMVIEAISNYYRNGLIRDRKLVMPLEDMSAVFCIFDDGAPEAWLKRTCSLMPEKPLVIRGISRREALTEAISEGKDWIFWFEHGSVPAAHWKFGLRRQMGTPAVYGRIHRTQQGELYPYPGFFAVHRSLLDANAETYAGLFAGIPQDKLQSESSVKIPMMMKEVT
;
A
#
# COMPACT_ATOMS: atom_id res chain seq x y z
N MET A 1 12.38 -39.27 13.97
CA MET A 1 11.34 -38.23 14.11
C MET A 1 9.96 -38.88 14.01
N LYS A 2 8.94 -38.40 14.74
CA LYS A 2 7.55 -38.87 14.61
C LYS A 2 6.85 -38.11 13.48
N PRO A 3 6.29 -38.77 12.45
CA PRO A 3 5.54 -38.08 11.40
C PRO A 3 4.31 -37.37 11.97
N LEU A 4 4.10 -36.12 11.57
CA LEU A 4 2.95 -35.29 11.95
C LEU A 4 2.44 -34.51 10.74
N VAL A 5 1.32 -34.95 10.18
CA VAL A 5 0.66 -34.21 9.10
C VAL A 5 -0.37 -33.25 9.69
N ILE A 6 -0.11 -31.96 9.59
CA ILE A 6 -0.96 -30.89 10.11
C ILE A 6 -1.94 -30.47 9.02
N ARG A 7 -3.24 -30.65 9.28
CA ARG A 7 -4.30 -30.33 8.33
C ARG A 7 -5.08 -29.09 8.77
N ASN A 8 -5.26 -28.11 7.87
CA ASN A 8 -6.11 -26.95 8.12
C ASN A 8 -6.74 -26.43 6.81
N THR A 9 -8.08 -26.36 6.74
CA THR A 9 -8.82 -25.95 5.54
C THR A 9 -9.42 -24.55 5.63
N GLN A 10 -8.91 -23.71 6.53
CA GLN A 10 -9.43 -22.37 6.75
C GLN A 10 -8.83 -21.37 5.75
N SER A 11 -9.02 -20.08 6.03
CA SER A 11 -8.60 -19.03 5.11
C SER A 11 -7.07 -18.84 5.13
N PRO A 12 -6.47 -18.22 4.10
CA PRO A 12 -5.03 -18.00 4.06
C PRO A 12 -4.46 -17.30 5.31
N GLY A 13 -5.21 -16.37 5.92
CA GLY A 13 -4.77 -15.70 7.15
C GLY A 13 -4.60 -16.67 8.32
N ASP A 14 -5.56 -17.59 8.50
CA ASP A 14 -5.50 -18.61 9.55
C ASP A 14 -4.32 -19.58 9.32
N ILE A 15 -4.10 -19.94 8.05
CA ILE A 15 -3.02 -20.82 7.63
C ILE A 15 -1.66 -20.16 7.81
N ILE A 16 -1.54 -18.85 7.60
CA ILE A 16 -0.32 -18.09 7.91
C ILE A 16 -0.09 -18.09 9.42
N VAL A 17 -1.10 -17.80 10.25
CA VAL A 17 -0.93 -17.75 11.71
C VAL A 17 -0.53 -19.12 12.29
N LEU A 18 -1.01 -20.22 11.71
CA LEU A 18 -0.62 -21.59 12.08
C LEU A 18 0.90 -21.82 12.03
N SER A 19 1.63 -21.15 11.13
CA SER A 19 3.10 -21.25 11.06
C SER A 19 3.80 -20.93 12.39
N THR A 20 3.22 -20.04 13.20
CA THR A 20 3.69 -19.69 14.55
C THR A 20 3.75 -20.93 15.45
N ALA A 21 2.67 -21.71 15.47
CA ALA A 21 2.57 -22.90 16.31
C ALA A 21 3.51 -24.01 15.83
N ILE A 22 3.76 -24.09 14.52
CA ILE A 22 4.70 -25.05 13.92
C ILE A 22 6.14 -24.68 14.26
N ARG A 23 6.53 -23.41 14.11
CA ARG A 23 7.84 -22.92 14.56
C ARG A 23 8.07 -23.26 16.03
N ASP A 24 7.09 -22.92 16.88
CA ASP A 24 7.24 -23.09 18.32
C ASP A 24 7.21 -24.56 18.76
N LEU A 25 6.51 -25.42 18.01
CA LEU A 25 6.59 -26.88 18.16
C LEU A 25 8.04 -27.37 18.00
N HIS A 26 8.71 -26.97 16.92
CA HIS A 26 10.07 -27.43 16.62
C HIS A 26 11.13 -26.81 17.53
N LEU A 27 10.94 -25.56 17.98
CA LEU A 27 11.82 -24.95 18.99
C LEU A 27 11.75 -25.65 20.35
N HIS A 28 10.55 -26.06 20.79
CA HIS A 28 10.38 -26.73 22.10
C HIS A 28 10.65 -28.23 22.06
N TYR A 29 10.53 -28.85 20.88
CA TYR A 29 10.69 -30.29 20.68
C TYR A 29 11.57 -30.61 19.47
N PRO A 30 12.85 -30.16 19.46
CA PRO A 30 13.74 -30.34 18.33
C PRO A 30 13.92 -31.83 18.00
N GLY A 31 13.79 -32.19 16.72
CA GLY A 31 13.94 -33.57 16.25
C GLY A 31 12.86 -34.55 16.72
N LYS A 32 11.83 -34.08 17.44
CA LYS A 32 10.73 -34.95 17.90
C LYS A 32 9.73 -35.25 16.79
N PHE A 33 9.43 -34.26 15.94
CA PHE A 33 8.43 -34.37 14.88
C PHE A 33 9.04 -34.12 13.51
N GLU A 34 8.58 -34.88 12.52
CA GLU A 34 8.78 -34.59 11.10
C GLU A 34 7.43 -34.08 10.59
N THR A 35 7.36 -32.78 10.31
CA THR A 35 6.06 -32.11 10.10
C THR A 35 5.80 -31.94 8.61
N SER A 36 4.60 -32.29 8.18
CA SER A 36 4.10 -32.01 6.83
C SER A 36 2.78 -31.23 6.93
N ILE A 37 2.42 -30.49 5.89
CA ILE A 37 1.15 -29.74 5.85
C ILE A 37 0.18 -30.32 4.82
N SER A 38 -1.12 -30.22 5.12
CA SER A 38 -2.21 -30.40 4.16
C SER A 38 -3.23 -29.28 4.35
N VAL A 39 -3.08 -28.22 3.56
CA VAL A 39 -3.85 -26.98 3.69
C VAL A 39 -4.74 -26.70 2.48
N SER A 40 -5.59 -25.69 2.57
CA SER A 40 -6.40 -25.22 1.44
C SER A 40 -5.53 -24.92 0.22
N LYS A 41 -5.97 -25.33 -0.99
CA LYS A 41 -5.23 -25.13 -2.25
C LYS A 41 -4.81 -23.68 -2.44
N GLY A 42 -3.56 -23.49 -2.85
CA GLY A 42 -2.88 -22.20 -3.00
C GLY A 42 -2.42 -21.55 -1.69
N ALA A 43 -2.78 -22.10 -0.53
CA ALA A 43 -2.28 -21.61 0.76
C ALA A 43 -1.01 -22.34 1.21
N GLU A 44 -0.70 -23.48 0.61
CA GLU A 44 0.56 -24.22 0.77
C GLU A 44 1.80 -23.38 0.40
N ASP A 45 1.64 -22.41 -0.51
CA ASP A 45 2.66 -21.44 -0.92
C ASP A 45 3.21 -20.60 0.25
N ALA A 46 2.42 -20.45 1.32
CA ALA A 46 2.88 -19.75 2.52
C ALA A 46 4.04 -20.46 3.23
N TYR A 47 4.20 -21.76 2.99
CA TYR A 47 5.22 -22.59 3.64
C TYR A 47 6.39 -22.93 2.71
N GLU A 48 6.46 -22.30 1.54
CA GLU A 48 7.64 -22.37 0.68
C GLU A 48 8.89 -21.89 1.45
N HIS A 49 9.98 -22.64 1.32
CA HIS A 49 11.25 -22.44 2.04
C HIS A 49 11.17 -22.52 3.57
N ASN A 50 10.05 -22.96 4.16
CA ASN A 50 9.96 -23.12 5.60
C ASN A 50 10.74 -24.37 6.07
N PRO A 51 11.79 -24.22 6.91
CA PRO A 51 12.67 -25.31 7.32
C PRO A 51 11.97 -26.33 8.24
N ASN A 52 10.83 -25.97 8.82
CA ASN A 52 10.07 -26.82 9.73
C ASN A 52 9.08 -27.75 9.01
N ILE A 53 8.98 -27.67 7.67
CA ILE A 53 8.05 -28.43 6.85
C ILE A 53 8.82 -29.37 5.92
N ALA A 54 8.72 -30.68 6.16
CA ALA A 54 9.38 -31.71 5.35
C ALA A 54 8.67 -31.91 4.01
N VAL A 55 7.33 -31.99 4.01
CA VAL A 55 6.54 -32.19 2.78
C VAL A 55 5.29 -31.30 2.78
N ARG A 56 4.99 -30.73 1.62
CA ARG A 56 3.74 -30.01 1.35
C ARG A 56 2.81 -30.94 0.58
N HIS A 57 1.77 -31.45 1.23
CA HIS A 57 0.76 -32.26 0.57
C HIS A 57 -0.41 -31.38 0.13
N GLY A 58 -0.94 -31.64 -1.07
CA GLY A 58 -2.24 -31.13 -1.46
C GLY A 58 -3.39 -31.74 -0.64
N ASN A 59 -4.62 -31.62 -1.14
CA ASN A 59 -5.79 -32.21 -0.49
C ASN A 59 -5.88 -33.73 -0.79
N THR A 60 -4.95 -34.53 -0.27
CA THR A 60 -4.88 -35.99 -0.51
C THR A 60 -5.30 -36.78 0.74
N SER A 61 -6.25 -37.71 0.64
CA SER A 61 -6.63 -38.65 1.72
C SER A 61 -5.45 -39.58 2.14
N ARG A 62 -5.26 -40.21 3.31
CA ARG A 62 -6.11 -40.68 4.43
C ARG A 62 -5.20 -41.14 5.60
N LYS A 63 -5.74 -41.13 6.83
CA LYS A 63 -5.18 -41.61 8.15
C LYS A 63 -4.07 -40.75 8.77
N ASN A 64 -4.14 -40.59 10.10
CA ASN A 64 -3.14 -39.95 10.99
C ASN A 64 -2.93 -38.43 10.89
N TRP A 65 -3.95 -37.69 10.44
CA TRP A 65 -3.90 -36.23 10.43
C TRP A 65 -4.13 -35.59 11.80
N PHE A 66 -3.31 -34.62 12.12
CA PHE A 66 -3.64 -33.62 13.13
C PHE A 66 -4.47 -32.51 12.47
N ALA A 67 -5.79 -32.64 12.51
CA ALA A 67 -6.70 -31.57 12.09
C ALA A 67 -6.54 -30.38 13.06
N SER A 68 -5.81 -29.35 12.65
CA SER A 68 -5.46 -28.20 13.49
C SER A 68 -6.63 -27.21 13.55
N HIS A 69 -7.05 -26.89 14.77
CA HIS A 69 -8.12 -25.95 15.04
C HIS A 69 -7.67 -24.90 16.05
N TYR A 70 -8.55 -23.93 16.33
CA TYR A 70 -8.33 -22.93 17.38
C TYR A 70 -9.60 -22.70 18.21
N PRO A 71 -10.02 -23.65 19.06
CA PRO A 71 -11.24 -23.50 19.88
C PRO A 71 -11.27 -22.22 20.74
N LEU A 72 -10.09 -21.62 20.99
CA LEU A 72 -9.93 -20.34 21.67
C LEU A 72 -10.77 -19.19 21.08
N ILE A 73 -11.12 -19.21 19.78
CA ILE A 73 -11.99 -18.17 19.18
C ILE A 73 -13.33 -18.03 19.91
N HIS A 74 -13.87 -19.13 20.46
CA HIS A 74 -15.11 -19.11 21.23
C HIS A 74 -14.97 -18.42 22.60
N LYS A 75 -13.74 -18.11 23.01
CA LYS A 75 -13.40 -17.36 24.22
C LYS A 75 -12.74 -16.01 23.91
N SER A 76 -12.74 -15.59 22.63
CA SER A 76 -12.05 -14.37 22.19
C SER A 76 -12.57 -13.09 22.85
N ASN A 77 -13.82 -13.04 23.31
CA ASN A 77 -14.35 -11.89 24.07
C ASN A 77 -14.06 -11.97 25.57
N GLN A 78 -13.67 -13.14 26.08
CA GLN A 78 -13.49 -13.42 27.50
C GLN A 78 -12.02 -13.48 27.91
N GLN A 79 -11.13 -13.77 26.97
CA GLN A 79 -9.70 -13.90 27.21
C GLN A 79 -8.94 -12.89 26.35
N ARG A 80 -8.03 -12.15 26.99
CA ARG A 80 -7.04 -11.30 26.30
C ARG A 80 -5.90 -12.16 25.76
N LYS A 81 -6.23 -13.07 24.83
CA LYS A 81 -5.27 -13.90 24.10
C LYS A 81 -5.42 -13.65 22.61
N HIS A 82 -4.28 -13.44 21.98
CA HIS A 82 -4.16 -13.28 20.55
C HIS A 82 -4.35 -14.63 19.84
N PHE A 83 -4.83 -14.56 18.61
CA PHE A 83 -5.14 -15.69 17.73
C PHE A 83 -4.00 -16.73 17.62
N VAL A 84 -2.74 -16.28 17.67
CA VAL A 84 -1.55 -17.18 17.67
C VAL A 84 -1.62 -18.28 18.74
N TRP A 85 -2.20 -18.00 19.91
CA TRP A 85 -2.36 -18.98 20.98
C TRP A 85 -3.40 -20.05 20.65
N GLY A 86 -4.35 -19.76 19.77
CA GLY A 86 -5.43 -20.69 19.43
C GLY A 86 -4.92 -22.03 18.92
N PHE A 87 -3.91 -22.01 18.04
CA PHE A 87 -3.26 -23.22 17.53
C PHE A 87 -2.31 -23.87 18.54
N ILE A 88 -1.54 -23.07 19.28
CA ILE A 88 -0.62 -23.56 20.31
C ILE A 88 -1.38 -24.34 21.38
N GLU A 89 -2.50 -23.81 21.88
CA GLU A 89 -3.31 -24.46 22.90
C GLU A 89 -3.97 -25.75 22.39
N ASP A 90 -4.46 -25.77 21.16
CA ASP A 90 -5.05 -26.97 20.56
C ASP A 90 -3.99 -28.09 20.43
N MET A 91 -2.79 -27.73 19.95
CA MET A 91 -1.64 -28.65 19.88
C MET A 91 -1.25 -29.16 21.26
N ASN A 92 -1.04 -28.28 22.23
CA ASN A 92 -0.69 -28.67 23.60
C ASN A 92 -1.72 -29.64 24.20
N LYS A 93 -3.01 -29.35 24.05
CA LYS A 93 -4.09 -30.16 24.60
C LYS A 93 -4.16 -31.56 23.98
N ARG A 94 -4.05 -31.65 22.66
CA ARG A 94 -4.32 -32.88 21.89
C ARG A 94 -3.08 -33.72 21.65
N LEU A 95 -1.90 -33.09 21.56
CA LEU A 95 -0.61 -33.77 21.44
C LEU A 95 0.08 -33.97 22.79
N LYS A 96 -0.50 -33.46 23.88
CA LYS A 96 0.04 -33.53 25.26
C LYS A 96 1.44 -32.89 25.34
N LEU A 97 1.52 -31.65 24.86
CA LEU A 97 2.73 -30.85 24.80
C LEU A 97 2.60 -29.59 25.67
N GLN A 98 3.71 -28.86 25.81
CA GLN A 98 3.86 -27.62 26.58
C GLN A 98 4.60 -26.55 25.75
N ILE A 99 4.19 -26.40 24.48
CA ILE A 99 4.68 -25.38 23.56
C ILE A 99 4.36 -23.99 24.14
N LYS A 100 5.33 -23.09 24.11
CA LYS A 100 5.18 -21.68 24.48
C LYS A 100 5.44 -20.80 23.26
N LEU A 101 4.80 -19.63 23.23
CA LEU A 101 5.04 -18.65 22.18
C LEU A 101 6.50 -18.14 22.25
N SER A 102 7.26 -18.27 21.15
CA SER A 102 8.65 -17.79 21.09
C SER A 102 8.79 -16.41 20.46
N ALA A 103 7.92 -16.07 19.50
CA ALA A 103 7.87 -14.76 18.87
C ALA A 103 6.42 -14.40 18.50
N PHE A 104 6.04 -13.14 18.71
CA PHE A 104 4.70 -12.62 18.46
C PHE A 104 4.46 -12.24 16.98
N ARG A 105 4.77 -13.17 16.07
CA ARG A 105 4.54 -13.04 14.62
C ARG A 105 4.46 -14.42 13.96
N PRO A 106 3.76 -14.54 12.82
CA PRO A 106 3.86 -15.71 11.95
C PRO A 106 5.29 -15.98 11.47
N ASP A 107 5.54 -17.19 10.98
CA ASP A 107 6.85 -17.70 10.57
C ASP A 107 6.86 -18.00 9.06
N LEU A 108 7.18 -16.97 8.26
CA LEU A 108 7.19 -17.03 6.78
C LEU A 108 8.61 -16.81 6.25
N TYR A 109 8.91 -17.42 5.10
CA TYR A 109 10.26 -17.44 4.52
C TYR A 109 10.22 -16.98 3.05
N MET A 110 11.32 -16.36 2.61
CA MET A 110 11.61 -15.98 1.23
C MET A 110 12.92 -16.65 0.80
N SER A 111 13.01 -17.06 -0.46
CA SER A 111 14.26 -17.51 -1.05
C SER A 111 15.23 -16.34 -1.28
N THR A 112 16.51 -16.64 -1.51
CA THR A 112 17.50 -15.61 -1.85
C THR A 112 17.11 -14.84 -3.11
N GLU A 113 16.57 -15.54 -4.11
CA GLU A 113 16.11 -14.96 -5.37
C GLU A 113 14.90 -14.04 -5.15
N GLU A 114 13.94 -14.46 -4.34
CA GLU A 114 12.76 -13.64 -4.03
C GLU A 114 13.11 -12.38 -3.25
N ILE A 115 14.16 -12.43 -2.43
CA ILE A 115 14.71 -11.28 -1.71
C ILE A 115 15.48 -10.36 -2.66
N ALA A 116 16.22 -10.91 -3.63
CA ALA A 116 17.02 -10.11 -4.56
C ALA A 116 16.17 -9.45 -5.67
N GLU A 117 15.09 -10.11 -6.09
CA GLU A 117 14.30 -9.71 -7.26
C GLU A 117 12.87 -9.32 -6.87
N PRO A 118 12.60 -8.01 -6.67
CA PRO A 118 11.25 -7.55 -6.43
C PRO A 118 10.39 -7.67 -7.70
N LEU A 119 9.11 -8.01 -7.54
CA LEU A 119 8.16 -8.08 -8.65
C LEU A 119 7.82 -6.69 -9.22
N ILE A 120 7.99 -5.66 -8.39
CA ILE A 120 7.66 -4.27 -8.67
C ILE A 120 8.73 -3.42 -7.96
N GLU A 121 9.23 -2.37 -8.62
CA GLU A 121 10.32 -1.57 -8.09
C GLU A 121 9.90 -0.80 -6.81
N PRO A 122 10.51 -1.07 -5.63
CA PRO A 122 10.26 -0.30 -4.41
C PRO A 122 10.82 1.13 -4.50
N PRO A 123 10.39 2.09 -3.63
CA PRO A 123 9.42 1.98 -2.53
C PRO A 123 7.96 1.99 -2.98
N TYR A 124 7.11 1.21 -2.34
CA TYR A 124 5.65 1.28 -2.51
C TYR A 124 4.93 0.75 -1.27
N TRP A 125 3.66 1.08 -1.14
CA TRP A 125 2.76 0.48 -0.16
C TRP A 125 1.75 -0.44 -0.85
N VAL A 126 1.35 -1.51 -0.16
CA VAL A 126 0.29 -2.41 -0.63
C VAL A 126 -1.03 -2.07 0.06
N PHE A 127 -2.13 -2.08 -0.68
CA PHE A 127 -3.45 -2.02 -0.07
C PHE A 127 -4.46 -3.00 -0.69
N LEU A 128 -5.50 -3.31 0.07
CA LEU A 128 -6.60 -4.19 -0.35
C LEU A 128 -7.94 -3.55 0.03
N SER A 129 -8.71 -3.11 -0.97
CA SER A 129 -9.94 -2.35 -0.74
C SER A 129 -11.19 -3.21 -0.53
N GLY A 130 -11.17 -4.47 -1.01
CA GLY A 130 -12.30 -5.38 -0.97
C GLY A 130 -12.18 -6.49 0.05
N GLY A 131 -13.02 -7.52 -0.11
CA GLY A 131 -13.09 -8.64 0.83
C GLY A 131 -13.84 -9.83 0.26
N LYS A 132 -14.17 -10.79 1.12
CA LYS A 132 -14.95 -11.97 0.76
C LYS A 132 -16.46 -11.73 0.98
N THR A 133 -17.29 -12.48 0.26
CA THR A 133 -18.76 -12.41 0.36
C THR A 133 -19.32 -12.97 1.67
N ASP A 134 -18.56 -13.81 2.38
CA ASP A 134 -18.95 -14.42 3.66
C ASP A 134 -18.87 -13.45 4.85
N PHE A 135 -17.90 -12.52 4.84
CA PHE A 135 -17.66 -11.53 5.89
C PHE A 135 -17.62 -10.08 5.39
N GLN A 136 -18.72 -9.63 4.79
CA GLN A 136 -18.89 -8.28 4.24
C GLN A 136 -18.64 -7.15 5.25
N THR A 137 -18.91 -7.39 6.53
CA THR A 137 -18.68 -6.43 7.64
C THR A 137 -17.22 -6.06 7.84
N LYS A 138 -16.27 -6.78 7.23
CA LYS A 138 -14.86 -6.41 7.26
C LYS A 138 -14.51 -5.33 6.24
N ILE A 139 -15.31 -5.12 5.21
CA ILE A 139 -14.99 -4.22 4.09
C ILE A 139 -15.19 -2.76 4.54
N TRP A 140 -14.27 -1.90 4.11
CA TRP A 140 -14.33 -0.45 4.35
C TRP A 140 -14.89 0.30 3.14
N ASP A 141 -15.26 1.56 3.35
CA ASP A 141 -15.87 2.40 2.35
C ASP A 141 -14.95 2.61 1.13
N GLN A 142 -15.50 2.43 -0.07
CA GLN A 142 -14.71 2.50 -1.31
C GLN A 142 -14.29 3.92 -1.68
N VAL A 143 -15.04 4.94 -1.29
CA VAL A 143 -14.65 6.34 -1.48
C VAL A 143 -13.55 6.71 -0.49
N TYR A 144 -13.62 6.21 0.75
CA TYR A 144 -12.58 6.47 1.75
C TYR A 144 -11.20 5.90 1.34
N TRP A 145 -11.17 4.72 0.69
CA TRP A 145 -9.93 4.22 0.09
C TRP A 145 -9.32 5.19 -0.92
N GLN A 146 -10.14 5.80 -1.79
CA GLN A 146 -9.64 6.77 -2.77
C GLN A 146 -9.12 8.03 -2.08
N GLN A 147 -9.83 8.53 -1.06
CA GLN A 147 -9.41 9.70 -0.28
C GLN A 147 -8.06 9.50 0.42
N VAL A 148 -7.76 8.29 0.93
CA VAL A 148 -6.43 7.97 1.47
C VAL A 148 -5.36 8.02 0.38
N ILE A 149 -5.65 7.47 -0.80
CA ILE A 149 -4.72 7.47 -1.95
C ILE A 149 -4.43 8.89 -2.39
N ASP A 150 -5.47 9.70 -2.61
CA ASP A 150 -5.35 11.09 -3.02
C ASP A 150 -4.59 11.93 -1.98
N GLY A 151 -4.94 11.75 -0.70
CA GLY A 151 -4.32 12.47 0.42
C GLY A 151 -2.87 12.05 0.71
N THR A 152 -2.37 10.98 0.09
CA THR A 152 -0.99 10.51 0.25
C THR A 152 -0.24 10.42 -1.08
N ARG A 153 -0.78 10.98 -2.17
CA ARG A 153 -0.21 10.87 -3.53
C ARG A 153 1.24 11.34 -3.62
N ASP A 154 1.60 12.36 -2.84
CA ASP A 154 2.96 12.94 -2.80
C ASP A 154 3.91 12.16 -1.86
N GLN A 155 3.38 11.19 -1.10
CA GLN A 155 4.09 10.42 -0.06
C GLN A 155 4.02 8.89 -0.25
N VAL A 156 3.21 8.37 -1.16
CA VAL A 156 3.03 6.91 -1.28
C VAL A 156 2.76 6.50 -2.73
N ARG A 157 3.56 5.55 -3.23
CA ARG A 157 3.24 4.78 -4.44
C ARG A 157 2.37 3.59 -4.03
N TRP A 158 1.12 3.57 -4.47
CA TRP A 158 0.15 2.54 -4.08
C TRP A 158 0.12 1.35 -5.04
N VAL A 159 0.23 0.14 -4.50
CA VAL A 159 0.00 -1.12 -5.21
C VAL A 159 -1.30 -1.74 -4.71
N GLN A 160 -2.31 -1.80 -5.57
CA GLN A 160 -3.59 -2.41 -5.20
C GLN A 160 -3.56 -3.91 -5.42
N CYS A 161 -3.82 -4.69 -4.37
CA CYS A 161 -3.98 -6.13 -4.43
C CYS A 161 -5.42 -6.55 -4.11
N GLY A 162 -5.84 -7.71 -4.63
CA GLY A 162 -7.18 -8.24 -4.40
C GLY A 162 -7.41 -9.58 -5.07
N GLY A 163 -8.34 -10.37 -4.51
CA GLY A 163 -8.74 -11.65 -5.09
C GLY A 163 -9.68 -11.47 -6.29
N GLY A 164 -9.51 -12.27 -7.34
CA GLY A 164 -10.33 -12.22 -8.56
C GLY A 164 -11.47 -13.24 -8.64
N SER A 165 -11.67 -14.07 -7.61
CA SER A 165 -12.72 -15.09 -7.66
C SER A 165 -14.11 -14.49 -7.39
N LYS A 166 -15.16 -15.20 -7.82
CA LYS A 166 -16.58 -14.82 -7.56
C LYS A 166 -16.94 -14.64 -6.08
N ASN A 167 -16.11 -15.16 -5.17
CA ASN A 167 -16.29 -15.04 -3.73
C ASN A 167 -15.63 -13.78 -3.16
N HIS A 168 -14.95 -12.98 -3.99
CA HIS A 168 -14.41 -11.68 -3.64
C HIS A 168 -15.24 -10.56 -4.24
N ILE A 169 -15.39 -9.49 -3.47
CA ILE A 169 -16.19 -8.32 -3.83
C ILE A 169 -15.47 -7.03 -3.45
N ARG A 170 -15.83 -5.94 -4.13
CA ARG A 170 -15.40 -4.56 -3.84
C ARG A 170 -13.88 -4.32 -3.90
N HIS A 171 -13.16 -5.12 -4.68
CA HIS A 171 -11.81 -4.77 -5.13
C HIS A 171 -11.91 -3.84 -6.35
N ILE A 172 -12.48 -2.65 -6.18
CA ILE A 172 -12.65 -1.67 -7.27
C ILE A 172 -11.29 -1.03 -7.56
N PRO A 173 -10.76 -1.09 -8.80
CA PRO A 173 -9.54 -0.40 -9.18
C PRO A 173 -9.59 1.08 -8.78
N LYS A 174 -8.53 1.56 -8.12
CA LYS A 174 -8.41 2.96 -7.69
C LYS A 174 -7.60 3.77 -8.70
N HIS A 175 -7.87 5.08 -8.72
CA HIS A 175 -7.15 6.03 -9.56
C HIS A 175 -5.92 6.57 -8.82
N GLY A 176 -4.91 7.04 -9.57
CA GLY A 176 -3.67 7.60 -8.99
C GLY A 176 -2.81 6.59 -8.22
N ILE A 177 -2.98 5.29 -8.49
CA ILE A 177 -2.16 4.23 -7.90
C ILE A 177 -1.00 3.88 -8.82
N TYR A 178 0.13 3.47 -8.24
CA TYR A 178 1.32 3.07 -8.99
C TYR A 178 1.07 1.83 -9.86
N THR A 179 0.33 0.85 -9.35
CA THR A 179 -0.05 -0.31 -10.15
C THR A 179 -1.26 -1.06 -9.58
N ASN A 180 -2.01 -1.70 -10.47
CA ASN A 180 -3.14 -2.56 -10.13
C ASN A 180 -2.78 -4.04 -10.30
N MET A 181 -2.73 -4.76 -9.19
CA MET A 181 -2.43 -6.20 -9.09
C MET A 181 -3.65 -7.05 -8.67
N ILE A 182 -4.87 -6.49 -8.73
CA ILE A 182 -6.10 -7.25 -8.48
C ILE A 182 -6.18 -8.43 -9.45
N ALA A 183 -6.37 -9.64 -8.91
CA ALA A 183 -6.44 -10.90 -9.66
C ALA A 183 -5.19 -11.27 -10.47
N LYS A 184 -4.04 -10.59 -10.25
CA LYS A 184 -2.78 -10.84 -10.98
C LYS A 184 -1.74 -11.63 -10.19
N THR A 185 -2.07 -12.10 -8.99
CA THR A 185 -1.13 -12.81 -8.11
C THR A 185 -1.75 -14.03 -7.45
N GLY A 186 -0.94 -15.07 -7.26
CA GLY A 186 -1.18 -16.12 -6.26
C GLY A 186 -0.67 -15.70 -4.88
N LEU A 187 -0.83 -16.56 -3.86
CA LEU A 187 -0.42 -16.23 -2.49
C LEU A 187 1.08 -15.96 -2.39
N ARG A 188 1.93 -16.73 -3.09
CA ARG A 188 3.38 -16.52 -3.06
C ARG A 188 3.79 -15.12 -3.53
N ASN A 189 3.33 -14.72 -4.72
CA ASN A 189 3.63 -13.40 -5.25
C ASN A 189 2.99 -12.28 -4.42
N PHE A 190 1.83 -12.50 -3.81
CA PHE A 190 1.25 -11.56 -2.86
C PHE A 190 2.13 -11.38 -1.61
N MET A 191 2.73 -12.46 -1.08
CA MET A 191 3.71 -12.37 0.00
C MET A 191 4.97 -11.63 -0.42
N ARG A 192 5.50 -11.90 -1.63
CA ARG A 192 6.67 -11.17 -2.18
C ARG A 192 6.40 -9.68 -2.30
N LEU A 193 5.19 -9.30 -2.77
CA LEU A 193 4.80 -7.89 -2.84
C LEU A 193 4.81 -7.22 -1.45
N ILE A 194 4.31 -7.90 -0.41
CA ILE A 194 4.35 -7.36 0.96
C ILE A 194 5.78 -7.33 1.52
N TYR A 195 6.59 -8.35 1.25
CA TYR A 195 7.99 -8.38 1.68
C TYR A 195 8.80 -7.19 1.14
N HIS A 196 8.54 -6.77 -0.10
CA HIS A 196 9.21 -5.62 -0.73
C HIS A 196 8.52 -4.28 -0.50
N ALA A 197 7.35 -4.26 0.13
CA ALA A 197 6.65 -3.02 0.45
C ALA A 197 7.29 -2.27 1.63
N ASP A 198 7.11 -0.96 1.65
CA ASP A 198 7.41 -0.09 2.80
C ASP A 198 6.31 -0.20 3.86
N GLY A 199 5.06 -0.49 3.45
CA GLY A 199 3.96 -0.70 4.37
C GLY A 199 2.72 -1.30 3.73
N VAL A 200 1.75 -1.68 4.57
CA VAL A 200 0.48 -2.30 4.16
C VAL A 200 -0.70 -1.58 4.78
N VAL A 201 -1.73 -1.25 3.99
CA VAL A 201 -3.03 -0.81 4.51
C VAL A 201 -4.11 -1.81 4.12
N CYS A 202 -4.79 -2.40 5.10
CA CYS A 202 -5.80 -3.41 4.82
C CYS A 202 -6.91 -3.40 5.86
N VAL A 203 -7.99 -4.14 5.58
CA VAL A 203 -8.92 -4.58 6.63
C VAL A 203 -8.38 -5.85 7.30
N VAL A 204 -9.10 -6.43 8.26
CA VAL A 204 -8.70 -7.72 8.89
C VAL A 204 -8.68 -8.85 7.85
N THR A 205 -7.49 -9.21 7.35
CA THR A 205 -7.26 -10.14 6.24
C THR A 205 -5.93 -10.86 6.36
N ALA A 206 -5.59 -11.75 5.43
CA ALA A 206 -4.25 -12.36 5.37
C ALA A 206 -3.10 -11.34 5.32
N ALA A 207 -3.32 -10.16 4.72
CA ALA A 207 -2.28 -9.15 4.52
C ALA A 207 -1.62 -8.69 5.82
N MET A 208 -2.40 -8.50 6.89
CA MET A 208 -1.85 -8.09 8.18
C MET A 208 -0.97 -9.19 8.80
N HIS A 209 -1.31 -10.47 8.62
CA HIS A 209 -0.48 -11.54 9.16
C HIS A 209 0.84 -11.66 8.38
N ILE A 210 0.81 -11.45 7.06
CA ILE A 210 2.03 -11.43 6.22
C ILE A 210 2.91 -10.25 6.61
N ALA A 211 2.32 -9.05 6.77
CA ALA A 211 3.05 -7.86 7.21
C ALA A 211 3.74 -8.08 8.56
N ALA A 212 3.03 -8.68 9.53
CA ALA A 212 3.60 -9.02 10.84
C ALA A 212 4.74 -10.03 10.73
N ALA A 213 4.64 -11.03 9.84
CA ALA A 213 5.69 -12.02 9.63
C ALA A 213 7.00 -11.39 9.13
N PHE A 214 6.88 -10.37 8.27
CA PHE A 214 8.02 -9.67 7.66
C PHE A 214 8.38 -8.34 8.34
N ASN A 215 7.86 -8.09 9.55
CA ASN A 215 8.05 -6.85 10.29
C ASN A 215 7.78 -5.59 9.44
N LYS A 216 6.68 -5.59 8.69
CA LYS A 216 6.27 -4.44 7.88
C LYS A 216 5.31 -3.54 8.65
N PRO A 217 5.49 -2.22 8.57
CA PRO A 217 4.46 -1.26 8.94
C PRO A 217 3.12 -1.66 8.35
N CYS A 218 2.08 -1.69 9.19
CA CYS A 218 0.76 -2.07 8.74
C CYS A 218 -0.33 -1.28 9.47
N ILE A 219 -1.32 -0.84 8.71
CA ILE A 219 -2.50 -0.15 9.20
C ILE A 219 -3.70 -1.04 8.93
N VAL A 220 -4.35 -1.48 9.99
CA VAL A 220 -5.49 -2.39 9.93
C VAL A 220 -6.77 -1.62 10.26
N ILE A 221 -7.63 -1.47 9.26
CA ILE A 221 -8.95 -0.87 9.40
C ILE A 221 -9.89 -1.96 9.90
N ALA A 222 -10.05 -2.08 11.23
CA ALA A 222 -10.70 -3.22 11.86
C ALA A 222 -12.18 -2.99 12.18
N GLY A 223 -12.52 -1.85 12.79
CA GLY A 223 -13.86 -1.58 13.32
C GLY A 223 -14.17 -2.38 14.59
N GLY A 224 -15.42 -2.82 14.76
CA GLY A 224 -15.92 -3.47 15.99
C GLY A 224 -16.26 -4.96 15.87
N ARG A 225 -15.82 -5.63 14.79
CA ARG A 225 -16.18 -7.04 14.54
C ARG A 225 -15.33 -7.99 15.37
N GLU A 226 -14.01 -7.95 15.21
CA GLU A 226 -13.03 -8.73 15.99
C GLU A 226 -12.51 -7.90 17.17
N PRO A 227 -12.37 -8.48 18.37
CA PRO A 227 -11.64 -7.82 19.46
C PRO A 227 -10.21 -7.52 19.04
N TRP A 228 -9.71 -6.33 19.35
CA TRP A 228 -8.33 -5.97 19.00
C TRP A 228 -7.31 -6.87 19.73
N TRP A 229 -7.61 -7.35 20.94
CA TRP A 229 -6.73 -8.30 21.65
C TRP A 229 -6.68 -9.70 21.01
N TRP A 230 -7.63 -10.02 20.14
CA TRP A 230 -7.65 -11.28 19.40
C TRP A 230 -6.80 -11.22 18.12
N GLU A 231 -6.82 -10.11 17.37
CA GLU A 231 -6.14 -10.02 16.04
C GLU A 231 -4.93 -9.07 15.97
N ALA A 232 -4.82 -8.06 16.84
CA ALA A 232 -3.90 -6.96 16.58
C ALA A 232 -2.43 -7.33 16.90
N TYR A 233 -1.52 -6.99 15.97
CA TYR A 233 -0.08 -7.02 16.20
C TYR A 233 0.44 -5.69 16.75
N ASN A 234 -0.07 -5.25 17.90
CA ASN A 234 0.37 -4.01 18.55
C ASN A 234 1.26 -4.32 19.77
N GLU A 235 1.91 -3.29 20.32
CA GLU A 235 2.83 -3.42 21.45
C GLU A 235 2.15 -4.01 22.70
N GLU A 236 0.92 -3.56 23.02
CA GLU A 236 0.17 -4.06 24.17
C GLU A 236 -0.10 -5.57 24.05
N ASN A 237 -0.62 -6.02 22.90
CA ASN A 237 -0.87 -7.44 22.69
C ASN A 237 0.41 -8.25 22.71
N ARG A 238 1.49 -7.73 22.12
CA ARG A 238 2.78 -8.41 22.14
C ARG A 238 3.23 -8.68 23.56
N LEU A 239 3.25 -7.64 24.40
CA LEU A 239 3.65 -7.76 25.80
C LEU A 239 2.76 -8.76 26.57
N VAL A 240 1.44 -8.62 26.45
CA VAL A 240 0.48 -9.52 27.13
C VAL A 240 0.68 -10.97 26.69
N ASN A 241 0.77 -11.22 25.39
CA ASN A 241 0.78 -12.57 24.84
C ASN A 241 2.13 -13.27 24.98
N MET A 242 3.25 -12.55 24.94
CA MET A 242 4.55 -13.13 25.28
C MET A 242 4.59 -13.54 26.77
N ARG A 243 3.96 -12.74 27.64
CA ARG A 243 3.91 -13.03 29.08
C ARG A 243 3.00 -14.19 29.47
N VAL A 244 2.07 -14.61 28.61
CA VAL A 244 1.30 -15.85 28.82
C VAL A 244 2.22 -17.07 28.89
N GLY A 245 3.26 -17.13 28.04
CA GLY A 245 4.24 -18.23 28.04
C GLY A 245 5.43 -18.00 28.98
N MET A 246 5.80 -16.72 29.19
CA MET A 246 6.98 -16.30 29.92
C MET A 246 6.66 -15.07 30.80
N PRO A 247 6.20 -15.23 32.06
CA PRO A 247 5.63 -14.14 32.87
C PRO A 247 6.49 -12.87 33.00
N ASN A 248 7.82 -13.02 33.02
CA ASN A 248 8.77 -11.92 33.14
C ASN A 248 9.35 -11.44 31.80
N TRP A 249 8.74 -11.85 30.67
CA TRP A 249 9.24 -11.49 29.35
C TRP A 249 9.24 -9.97 29.14
N LYS A 250 10.34 -9.51 28.55
CA LYS A 250 10.56 -8.15 28.09
C LYS A 250 11.11 -8.21 26.66
N PRO A 251 10.84 -7.19 25.84
CA PRO A 251 11.53 -6.99 24.57
C PRO A 251 13.06 -7.18 24.72
N PRO A 252 13.71 -7.97 23.86
CA PRO A 252 15.16 -8.10 23.89
C PRO A 252 15.84 -6.77 23.48
N PRO A 253 17.10 -6.52 23.88
CA PRO A 253 17.86 -5.41 23.33
C PRO A 253 17.99 -5.52 21.80
N GLY A 254 17.81 -4.40 21.08
CA GLY A 254 17.89 -4.39 19.61
C GLY A 254 16.68 -5.02 18.90
N ASP A 255 15.55 -5.13 19.60
CA ASP A 255 14.30 -5.64 19.05
C ASP A 255 13.86 -4.93 17.75
N ASP A 256 13.42 -5.71 16.77
CA ASP A 256 13.05 -5.24 15.44
C ASP A 256 11.52 -5.24 15.21
N PHE A 257 10.74 -5.48 16.27
CA PHE A 257 9.29 -5.53 16.17
C PHE A 257 8.70 -4.21 15.70
N VAL A 258 7.94 -4.29 14.61
CA VAL A 258 7.18 -3.15 14.08
C VAL A 258 5.71 -3.29 14.49
N PRO A 259 5.22 -2.48 15.44
CA PRO A 259 3.83 -2.54 15.87
C PRO A 259 2.91 -2.07 14.75
N HIS A 260 1.81 -2.78 14.55
CA HIS A 260 0.75 -2.40 13.64
C HIS A 260 -0.16 -1.35 14.28
N THR A 261 -0.61 -0.39 13.47
CA THR A 261 -1.69 0.54 13.83
C THR A 261 -3.02 -0.14 13.58
N TYR A 262 -3.71 -0.56 14.64
CA TYR A 262 -4.98 -1.29 14.55
C TYR A 262 -6.16 -0.37 14.87
N LEU A 263 -6.79 0.18 13.83
CA LEU A 263 -7.91 1.11 13.95
C LEU A 263 -9.21 0.36 14.25
N HIS A 264 -9.66 0.40 15.50
CA HIS A 264 -10.86 -0.31 15.97
C HIS A 264 -11.86 0.63 16.63
N THR A 265 -13.08 0.14 16.85
CA THR A 265 -14.14 0.86 17.58
C THR A 265 -14.75 -0.01 18.70
N ILE A 266 -14.00 -1.02 19.17
CA ILE A 266 -14.39 -1.80 20.35
C ILE A 266 -14.51 -0.85 21.53
N GLY A 267 -15.66 -0.86 22.22
CA GLY A 267 -16.00 0.10 23.28
C GLY A 267 -16.97 1.20 22.85
N GLU A 268 -16.98 1.56 21.56
CA GLU A 268 -17.67 2.77 21.07
C GLU A 268 -19.15 2.57 20.71
N LEU A 269 -19.56 1.35 20.36
CA LEU A 269 -20.94 1.02 19.99
C LEU A 269 -21.47 -0.10 20.89
N ASP A 270 -22.77 -0.07 21.21
CA ASP A 270 -23.42 -1.07 22.07
C ASP A 270 -23.18 -2.53 21.61
N CYS A 271 -23.15 -2.75 20.29
CA CYS A 271 -22.95 -4.08 19.74
C CYS A 271 -21.53 -4.64 19.92
N CYS A 272 -20.55 -3.77 20.20
CA CYS A 272 -19.15 -4.13 20.43
C CYS A 272 -18.57 -3.47 21.70
N LYS A 273 -19.41 -3.18 22.69
CA LYS A 273 -19.05 -2.42 23.90
C LYS A 273 -18.04 -3.15 24.80
N LYS A 274 -18.13 -4.48 24.89
CA LYS A 274 -17.25 -5.31 25.75
C LYS A 274 -16.34 -6.26 24.98
N GLY A 275 -16.37 -6.21 23.65
CA GLY A 275 -15.67 -7.16 22.78
C GLY A 275 -16.20 -7.10 21.35
N GLY A 276 -15.71 -7.99 20.49
CA GLY A 276 -16.11 -8.07 19.09
C GLY A 276 -17.53 -8.58 18.92
N CYS A 277 -18.29 -7.96 18.01
CA CYS A 277 -19.66 -8.39 17.72
C CYS A 277 -19.74 -9.65 16.83
N TRP A 278 -18.65 -9.99 16.13
CA TRP A 278 -18.50 -11.16 15.24
C TRP A 278 -19.52 -11.28 14.08
N LYS A 279 -20.32 -10.23 13.82
CA LYS A 279 -21.29 -10.22 12.71
C LYS A 279 -20.57 -10.24 11.38
N GLY A 280 -21.08 -11.03 10.41
CA GLY A 280 -20.43 -11.24 9.11
C GLY A 280 -21.17 -10.63 7.92
N LYS A 281 -22.48 -10.39 8.03
CA LYS A 281 -23.33 -9.97 6.92
C LYS A 281 -23.82 -8.55 7.11
N ILE A 282 -23.99 -7.84 5.98
CA ILE A 282 -24.61 -6.53 5.96
C ILE A 282 -25.90 -6.68 5.14
N ARG A 283 -27.03 -6.28 5.73
CA ARG A 283 -28.34 -6.29 5.07
C ARG A 283 -29.11 -5.03 5.47
N PRO A 284 -29.92 -4.47 4.57
CA PRO A 284 -30.78 -3.35 4.91
C PRO A 284 -31.81 -3.78 5.97
N ARG A 285 -32.39 -2.78 6.64
CA ARG A 285 -33.57 -2.99 7.47
C ARG A 285 -34.74 -3.36 6.55
N ASP A 286 -35.65 -4.19 7.05
CA ASP A 286 -36.90 -4.47 6.35
C ASP A 286 -37.83 -3.24 6.34
N ALA A 287 -38.97 -3.35 5.65
CA ALA A 287 -39.95 -2.26 5.54
C ALA A 287 -40.51 -1.78 6.90
N ARG A 288 -40.31 -2.56 7.98
CA ARG A 288 -40.71 -2.20 9.35
C ARG A 288 -39.53 -1.66 10.19
N GLY A 289 -38.38 -1.41 9.57
CA GLY A 289 -37.18 -0.92 10.22
C GLY A 289 -36.39 -1.98 11.01
N GLN A 290 -36.76 -3.26 10.93
CA GLN A 290 -36.11 -4.34 11.68
C GLN A 290 -34.92 -4.94 10.92
N LEU A 291 -33.93 -5.41 11.67
CA LEU A 291 -32.77 -6.08 11.08
C LEU A 291 -33.03 -7.58 10.90
N PRO A 292 -32.56 -8.19 9.80
CA PRO A 292 -32.62 -9.64 9.64
C PRO A 292 -31.91 -10.39 10.76
N LYS A 293 -32.53 -11.47 11.26
CA LYS A 293 -31.96 -12.34 12.30
C LYS A 293 -30.62 -12.96 11.84
N GLY A 294 -29.80 -13.39 12.81
CA GLY A 294 -28.57 -14.15 12.57
C GLY A 294 -27.27 -13.33 12.62
N SER A 295 -26.34 -13.61 11.71
CA SER A 295 -25.00 -12.99 11.65
C SER A 295 -24.99 -11.63 10.90
N THR A 296 -26.06 -10.85 11.04
CA THR A 296 -26.21 -9.53 10.41
C THR A 296 -25.68 -8.43 11.32
N CYS A 297 -25.02 -7.42 10.75
CA CYS A 297 -24.58 -6.21 11.44
C CYS A 297 -25.75 -5.55 12.18
N LYS A 298 -25.54 -5.14 13.43
CA LYS A 298 -26.57 -4.50 14.27
C LYS A 298 -26.75 -3.00 13.99
N ARG A 299 -25.76 -2.38 13.35
CA ARG A 299 -25.70 -0.94 13.08
C ARG A 299 -25.16 -0.71 11.65
N PRO A 300 -25.88 -1.15 10.60
CA PRO A 300 -25.50 -0.80 9.24
C PRO A 300 -25.91 0.65 8.96
N VAL A 301 -25.06 1.38 8.24
CA VAL A 301 -25.30 2.77 7.80
C VAL A 301 -25.10 2.87 6.30
N PHE A 302 -25.88 3.73 5.65
CA PHE A 302 -25.71 4.05 4.24
C PHE A 302 -24.73 5.20 4.11
N GLN A 303 -23.60 4.97 3.45
CA GLN A 303 -22.53 5.95 3.26
C GLN A 303 -22.01 5.82 1.83
N ASN A 304 -21.87 6.94 1.13
CA ASN A 304 -21.31 7.00 -0.23
C ASN A 304 -21.93 5.99 -1.22
N GLY A 305 -23.26 5.82 -1.15
CA GLY A 305 -23.98 4.90 -2.04
C GLY A 305 -23.93 3.43 -1.63
N GLU A 306 -23.25 3.08 -0.53
CA GLU A 306 -23.12 1.71 -0.07
C GLU A 306 -23.59 1.51 1.37
N LEU A 307 -24.09 0.31 1.67
CA LEU A 307 -24.34 -0.12 3.04
C LEU A 307 -23.05 -0.68 3.66
N ILE A 308 -22.58 -0.07 4.75
CA ILE A 308 -21.39 -0.47 5.51
C ILE A 308 -21.70 -0.55 7.02
N PRO A 309 -20.88 -1.20 7.85
CA PRO A 309 -21.04 -1.14 9.30
C PRO A 309 -20.68 0.25 9.83
N GLU A 310 -21.44 0.78 10.79
CA GLU A 310 -21.11 2.07 11.43
C GLU A 310 -19.71 2.08 12.06
N CYS A 311 -19.31 0.97 12.68
CA CYS A 311 -17.95 0.83 13.23
C CYS A 311 -16.83 0.94 12.17
N LYS A 312 -17.14 0.73 10.90
CA LYS A 312 -16.22 0.97 9.78
C LYS A 312 -16.32 2.41 9.29
N ALA A 313 -17.55 2.95 9.21
CA ALA A 313 -17.82 4.33 8.81
C ALA A 313 -17.18 5.36 9.76
N MET A 314 -17.05 5.02 11.04
CA MET A 314 -16.39 5.85 12.06
C MET A 314 -14.88 5.98 11.84
N ILE A 315 -14.25 5.03 11.16
CA ILE A 315 -12.81 5.12 10.84
C ILE A 315 -12.68 5.95 9.58
N LYS A 316 -12.14 7.16 9.72
CA LYS A 316 -12.05 8.16 8.66
C LYS A 316 -10.69 8.11 7.92
N PRO A 317 -10.63 8.56 6.65
CA PRO A 317 -9.39 8.58 5.88
C PRO A 317 -8.23 9.27 6.60
N GLU A 318 -8.50 10.37 7.30
CA GLU A 318 -7.48 11.17 7.99
C GLU A 318 -6.77 10.36 9.08
N MET A 319 -7.47 9.42 9.71
CA MET A 319 -6.87 8.51 10.69
C MET A 319 -5.86 7.56 10.05
N VAL A 320 -6.12 7.12 8.82
CA VAL A 320 -5.22 6.26 8.04
C VAL A 320 -4.03 7.07 7.53
N ILE A 321 -4.28 8.26 6.98
CA ILE A 321 -3.23 9.18 6.51
C ILE A 321 -2.29 9.56 7.65
N GLU A 322 -2.83 9.92 8.81
CA GLU A 322 -2.03 10.24 9.99
C GLU A 322 -1.23 9.03 10.49
N ALA A 323 -1.79 7.83 10.43
CA ALA A 323 -1.07 6.60 10.77
C ALA A 323 0.08 6.32 9.79
N ILE A 324 -0.09 6.60 8.49
CA ILE A 324 0.99 6.53 7.49
C ILE A 324 2.10 7.52 7.87
N SER A 325 1.73 8.79 8.09
CA SER A 325 2.66 9.85 8.49
C SER A 325 3.42 9.54 9.78
N ASN A 326 2.80 8.85 10.74
CA ASN A 326 3.45 8.42 11.98
C ASN A 326 4.56 7.38 11.74
N TYR A 327 4.40 6.45 10.79
CA TYR A 327 5.48 5.51 10.46
C TYR A 327 6.71 6.21 9.88
N TYR A 328 6.51 7.22 9.03
CA TYR A 328 7.60 8.04 8.49
C TYR A 328 8.25 8.90 9.58
N ARG A 329 7.45 9.63 10.38
CA ARG A 329 7.97 10.49 11.47
C ARG A 329 8.77 9.71 12.52
N ASN A 330 8.35 8.49 12.83
CA ASN A 330 9.03 7.64 13.80
C ASN A 330 10.24 6.90 13.21
N GLY A 331 10.59 7.13 11.94
CA GLY A 331 11.73 6.50 11.27
C GLY A 331 11.57 4.99 11.00
N LEU A 332 10.36 4.46 11.15
CA LEU A 332 10.05 3.04 10.84
C LEU A 332 10.03 2.79 9.33
N ILE A 333 9.82 3.84 8.55
CA ILE A 333 10.01 3.85 7.09
C ILE A 333 11.01 4.94 6.77
N ARG A 334 11.98 4.62 5.90
CA ARG A 334 12.93 5.63 5.43
C ARG A 334 12.19 6.66 4.59
N ASP A 335 12.34 7.93 4.94
CA ASP A 335 11.85 9.02 4.11
C ASP A 335 12.61 9.00 2.78
N ARG A 336 11.92 8.55 1.73
CA ARG A 336 12.43 8.55 0.36
C ARG A 336 11.54 9.53 -0.38
N LYS A 337 12.07 10.64 -0.90
CA LYS A 337 11.29 11.54 -1.76
C LYS A 337 10.62 10.70 -2.86
N LEU A 338 9.31 10.53 -2.79
CA LEU A 338 8.58 9.72 -3.74
C LEU A 338 8.44 10.45 -5.07
N VAL A 339 8.39 9.64 -6.11
CA VAL A 339 8.36 10.07 -7.51
C VAL A 339 6.97 9.72 -8.04
N MET A 340 6.10 10.72 -8.23
CA MET A 340 4.83 10.52 -8.94
C MET A 340 5.09 10.22 -10.43
N PRO A 341 4.34 9.31 -11.07
CA PRO A 341 4.32 9.19 -12.52
C PRO A 341 3.85 10.49 -13.17
N LEU A 342 4.55 10.95 -14.23
CA LEU A 342 4.18 12.15 -15.02
C LEU A 342 2.77 12.05 -15.64
N GLU A 343 2.30 10.83 -15.87
CA GLU A 343 0.99 10.51 -16.47
C GLU A 343 -0.19 10.81 -15.52
N ASP A 344 0.07 10.92 -14.21
CA ASP A 344 -0.95 11.21 -13.19
C ASP A 344 -0.89 12.69 -12.73
N MET A 345 -0.04 13.51 -13.34
CA MET A 345 0.08 14.93 -13.02
C MET A 345 -0.94 15.74 -13.81
N SER A 346 -1.56 16.74 -13.17
CA SER A 346 -2.28 17.79 -13.87
C SER A 346 -1.27 18.64 -14.67
N ALA A 347 -0.94 18.20 -15.88
CA ALA A 347 0.10 18.78 -16.69
C ALA A 347 -0.38 19.05 -18.12
N VAL A 348 0.16 20.11 -18.73
CA VAL A 348 0.10 20.36 -20.17
C VAL A 348 1.52 20.29 -20.74
N PHE A 349 1.66 19.62 -21.87
CA PHE A 349 2.90 19.57 -22.65
C PHE A 349 2.75 20.51 -23.84
N CYS A 350 3.59 21.54 -23.92
CA CYS A 350 3.53 22.58 -24.93
C CYS A 350 4.78 22.53 -25.80
N ILE A 351 4.58 22.42 -27.12
CA ILE A 351 5.64 22.53 -28.11
C ILE A 351 5.45 23.87 -28.81
N PHE A 352 6.40 24.78 -28.61
CA PHE A 352 6.49 26.01 -29.37
C PHE A 352 7.23 25.71 -30.68
N ASP A 353 6.50 25.76 -31.79
CA ASP A 353 6.99 25.37 -33.10
C ASP A 353 7.09 26.60 -34.02
N ASP A 354 8.31 27.06 -34.21
CA ASP A 354 8.66 28.16 -35.11
C ASP A 354 9.40 27.64 -36.36
N GLY A 355 8.83 26.61 -37.01
CA GLY A 355 9.34 26.05 -38.27
C GLY A 355 10.16 24.78 -38.14
N ALA A 356 9.87 23.91 -37.15
CA ALA A 356 10.60 22.67 -36.95
C ALA A 356 10.34 21.64 -38.07
N PRO A 357 11.33 20.80 -38.43
CA PRO A 357 11.10 19.71 -39.37
C PRO A 357 10.01 18.75 -38.86
N GLU A 358 9.12 18.31 -39.74
CA GLU A 358 8.02 17.38 -39.39
C GLU A 358 8.51 16.10 -38.67
N ALA A 359 9.70 15.62 -39.06
CA ALA A 359 10.35 14.47 -38.41
C ALA A 359 10.71 14.73 -36.93
N TRP A 360 11.11 15.95 -36.59
CA TRP A 360 11.39 16.34 -35.20
C TRP A 360 10.10 16.39 -34.40
N LEU A 361 9.06 17.05 -34.95
CA LEU A 361 7.77 17.18 -34.27
C LEU A 361 7.18 15.80 -33.95
N LYS A 362 7.16 14.89 -34.93
CA LYS A 362 6.68 13.51 -34.76
C LYS A 362 7.46 12.77 -33.66
N ARG A 363 8.78 12.91 -33.62
CA ARG A 363 9.64 12.30 -32.60
C ARG A 363 9.34 12.87 -31.21
N THR A 364 9.29 14.19 -31.07
CA THR A 364 9.05 14.87 -29.79
C THR A 364 7.67 14.54 -29.24
N CYS A 365 6.63 14.57 -30.09
CA CYS A 365 5.26 14.16 -29.70
C CYS A 365 5.21 12.70 -29.20
N SER A 366 5.95 11.79 -29.83
CA SER A 366 5.99 10.37 -29.42
C SER A 366 6.61 10.14 -28.03
N LEU A 367 7.38 11.12 -27.53
CA LEU A 367 7.99 11.06 -26.22
C LEU A 367 7.08 11.62 -25.13
N MET A 368 5.93 12.23 -25.43
CA MET A 368 5.03 12.81 -24.43
C MET A 368 4.05 11.75 -23.91
N PRO A 369 3.68 11.80 -22.60
CA PRO A 369 2.69 10.87 -22.04
C PRO A 369 1.27 11.16 -22.54
N GLU A 370 0.98 12.40 -22.91
CA GLU A 370 -0.28 12.84 -23.52
C GLU A 370 -0.01 13.64 -24.80
N LYS A 371 -1.07 13.89 -25.60
CA LYS A 371 -0.95 14.68 -26.83
C LYS A 371 -0.58 16.14 -26.47
N PRO A 372 0.57 16.66 -26.93
CA PRO A 372 0.98 18.01 -26.59
C PRO A 372 0.17 19.06 -27.35
N LEU A 373 0.05 20.25 -26.76
CA LEU A 373 -0.39 21.48 -27.41
C LEU A 373 0.75 22.00 -28.29
N VAL A 374 0.57 21.98 -29.60
CA VAL A 374 1.55 22.47 -30.57
C VAL A 374 1.13 23.86 -31.03
N ILE A 375 1.93 24.87 -30.70
CA ILE A 375 1.61 26.28 -30.92
C ILE A 375 2.52 26.86 -32.00
N ARG A 376 1.94 27.57 -32.97
CA ARG A 376 2.63 28.10 -34.16
C ARG A 376 2.21 29.53 -34.47
N GLY A 377 3.13 30.33 -35.01
CA GLY A 377 2.81 31.62 -35.63
C GLY A 377 2.39 32.75 -34.68
N ILE A 378 2.65 32.61 -33.37
CA ILE A 378 2.38 33.62 -32.35
C ILE A 378 3.62 33.83 -31.47
N SER A 379 3.65 34.91 -30.68
CA SER A 379 4.78 35.18 -29.79
C SER A 379 4.87 34.16 -28.66
N ARG A 380 6.08 33.96 -28.09
CA ARG A 380 6.29 33.10 -26.91
C ARG A 380 5.41 33.46 -25.73
N ARG A 381 5.15 34.76 -25.55
CA ARG A 381 4.29 35.27 -24.49
C ARG A 381 2.86 34.80 -24.68
N GLU A 382 2.30 34.98 -25.86
CA GLU A 382 0.94 34.52 -26.19
C GLU A 382 0.81 33.00 -26.08
N ALA A 383 1.79 32.26 -26.60
CA ALA A 383 1.82 30.81 -26.53
C ALA A 383 1.88 30.28 -25.07
N LEU A 384 2.65 30.92 -24.19
CA LEU A 384 2.67 30.54 -22.78
C LEU A 384 1.37 30.95 -22.05
N THR A 385 0.74 32.07 -22.43
CA THR A 385 -0.60 32.43 -21.95
C THR A 385 -1.65 31.40 -22.35
N GLU A 386 -1.61 30.88 -23.58
CA GLU A 386 -2.47 29.80 -24.04
C GLU A 386 -2.28 28.53 -23.19
N ALA A 387 -1.02 28.13 -22.95
CA ALA A 387 -0.70 27.01 -22.06
C ALA A 387 -1.23 27.19 -20.62
N ILE A 388 -1.21 28.41 -20.08
CA ILE A 388 -1.79 28.73 -18.76
C ILE A 388 -3.31 28.53 -18.78
N SER A 389 -3.98 28.84 -19.89
CA SER A 389 -5.44 28.76 -20.03
C SER A 389 -6.00 27.34 -20.01
N GLU A 390 -5.17 26.33 -20.28
CA GLU A 390 -5.50 24.89 -20.15
C GLU A 390 -5.82 24.48 -18.70
N GLY A 391 -5.50 25.34 -17.72
CA GLY A 391 -5.89 25.15 -16.32
C GLY A 391 -5.14 24.02 -15.60
N LYS A 392 -4.12 23.44 -16.23
CA LYS A 392 -3.25 22.40 -15.64
C LYS A 392 -2.31 23.00 -14.59
N ASP A 393 -1.89 22.19 -13.62
CA ASP A 393 -1.01 22.65 -12.54
C ASP A 393 0.43 22.86 -13.03
N TRP A 394 0.89 22.02 -13.96
CA TRP A 394 2.24 22.07 -14.53
C TRP A 394 2.21 22.34 -16.03
N ILE A 395 3.12 23.21 -16.48
CA ILE A 395 3.36 23.48 -17.89
C ILE A 395 4.77 22.98 -18.22
N PHE A 396 4.86 22.03 -19.16
CA PHE A 396 6.12 21.56 -19.73
C PHE A 396 6.31 22.22 -21.09
N TRP A 397 7.32 23.06 -21.21
CA TRP A 397 7.59 23.83 -22.42
C TRP A 397 8.77 23.26 -23.18
N PHE A 398 8.58 23.01 -24.48
CA PHE A 398 9.60 22.54 -25.41
C PHE A 398 9.73 23.52 -26.55
N GLU A 399 10.93 24.06 -26.74
CA GLU A 399 11.24 24.91 -27.87
C GLU A 399 11.59 24.11 -29.13
N HIS A 400 11.43 24.77 -30.28
CA HIS A 400 11.96 24.32 -31.55
C HIS A 400 13.40 23.83 -31.37
N GLY A 401 13.69 22.61 -31.87
CA GLY A 401 15.06 22.08 -31.92
C GLY A 401 15.59 21.57 -30.58
N SER A 402 14.82 21.74 -29.51
CA SER A 402 15.16 21.21 -28.18
C SER A 402 14.79 19.74 -28.14
N VAL A 403 15.80 18.86 -28.10
CA VAL A 403 15.56 17.43 -27.89
C VAL A 403 15.76 17.11 -26.42
N PRO A 404 14.69 16.86 -25.66
CA PRO A 404 14.87 16.41 -24.29
C PRO A 404 15.55 15.03 -24.34
N ALA A 405 16.60 14.83 -23.54
CA ALA A 405 17.33 13.57 -23.50
C ALA A 405 16.36 12.40 -23.26
N ALA A 406 16.58 11.20 -23.82
CA ALA A 406 15.63 10.09 -23.70
C ALA A 406 15.21 9.74 -22.25
N HIS A 407 15.99 10.19 -21.27
CA HIS A 407 15.78 10.02 -19.83
C HIS A 407 15.34 11.31 -19.09
N TRP A 408 14.96 12.39 -19.78
CA TRP A 408 14.54 13.67 -19.17
C TRP A 408 13.42 13.50 -18.13
N LYS A 409 12.50 12.56 -18.42
CA LYS A 409 11.42 12.16 -17.52
C LYS A 409 11.95 11.67 -16.16
N PHE A 410 13.14 11.07 -16.09
CA PHE A 410 13.69 10.48 -14.86
C PHE A 410 14.31 11.50 -13.90
N GLY A 411 14.82 12.63 -14.39
CA GLY A 411 15.42 13.70 -13.56
C GLY A 411 14.36 14.54 -12.84
N LEU A 412 13.40 15.07 -13.59
CA LEU A 412 12.28 15.89 -13.09
C LEU A 412 11.35 15.14 -12.13
N ARG A 413 11.18 13.84 -12.37
CA ARG A 413 10.42 12.89 -11.53
C ARG A 413 10.75 12.98 -10.03
N ARG A 414 11.98 13.35 -9.66
CA ARG A 414 12.45 13.41 -8.26
C ARG A 414 12.19 14.73 -7.53
N GLN A 415 11.73 15.76 -8.24
CA GLN A 415 11.75 17.15 -7.73
C GLN A 415 10.37 17.82 -7.70
N MET A 416 9.41 17.35 -8.49
CA MET A 416 8.08 17.98 -8.61
C MET A 416 7.13 17.53 -7.48
N GLY A 417 7.04 18.33 -6.43
CA GLY A 417 6.06 18.17 -5.33
C GLY A 417 5.70 19.50 -4.63
N THR A 418 6.45 20.56 -4.90
CA THR A 418 6.15 21.94 -4.49
C THR A 418 6.15 22.83 -5.73
N PRO A 419 5.34 23.91 -5.78
CA PRO A 419 5.40 24.90 -6.86
C PRO A 419 6.84 25.40 -7.04
N ALA A 420 7.41 25.17 -8.22
CA ALA A 420 8.77 25.54 -8.57
C ALA A 420 8.91 25.68 -10.09
N VAL A 421 10.05 26.20 -10.52
CA VAL A 421 10.46 26.24 -11.92
C VAL A 421 11.74 25.45 -12.12
N TYR A 422 11.72 24.55 -13.10
CA TYR A 422 12.84 23.71 -13.49
C TYR A 422 13.28 24.08 -14.89
N GLY A 423 14.53 24.47 -15.06
CA GLY A 423 15.08 24.78 -16.36
C GLY A 423 16.37 25.56 -16.28
N ARG A 424 16.89 25.95 -17.44
CA ARG A 424 18.03 26.86 -17.50
C ARG A 424 17.56 28.25 -17.09
N ILE A 425 18.25 28.91 -16.16
CA ILE A 425 17.88 30.25 -15.69
C ILE A 425 18.76 31.28 -16.41
N HIS A 426 18.17 32.32 -16.97
CA HIS A 426 18.84 33.45 -17.58
C HIS A 426 18.55 34.75 -16.82
N ARG A 427 19.43 35.73 -17.00
CA ARG A 427 19.31 37.06 -16.40
C ARG A 427 19.01 38.09 -17.50
N THR A 428 17.98 38.91 -17.32
CA THR A 428 17.69 40.05 -18.21
C THR A 428 18.75 41.15 -18.05
N GLN A 429 18.76 42.12 -18.97
CA GLN A 429 19.62 43.30 -18.84
C GLN A 429 19.31 44.12 -17.57
N GLN A 430 18.05 44.10 -17.10
CA GLN A 430 17.64 44.74 -15.84
C GLN A 430 17.93 43.88 -14.59
N GLY A 431 18.53 42.70 -14.74
CA GLY A 431 18.97 41.86 -13.62
C GLY A 431 17.97 40.80 -13.15
N GLU A 432 16.78 40.73 -13.76
CA GLU A 432 15.70 39.78 -13.42
C GLU A 432 16.05 38.38 -13.89
N LEU A 433 15.65 37.35 -13.13
CA LEU A 433 15.91 35.95 -13.49
C LEU A 433 14.64 35.29 -14.03
N TYR A 434 14.77 34.56 -15.13
CA TYR A 434 13.67 33.78 -15.70
C TYR A 434 14.20 32.53 -16.44
N PRO A 435 13.37 31.49 -16.64
CA PRO A 435 13.76 30.30 -17.39
C PRO A 435 14.00 30.63 -18.87
N TYR A 436 15.11 30.17 -19.42
CA TYR A 436 15.46 30.39 -20.81
C TYR A 436 14.79 29.36 -21.73
N PRO A 437 14.25 29.81 -22.87
CA PRO A 437 13.56 28.94 -23.81
C PRO A 437 14.51 27.90 -24.42
N GLY A 438 14.14 26.64 -24.22
CA GLY A 438 14.83 25.42 -24.65
C GLY A 438 14.01 24.25 -24.15
N PHE A 439 14.09 24.00 -22.86
CA PHE A 439 13.15 23.16 -22.14
C PHE A 439 13.00 23.68 -20.70
N PHE A 440 11.77 23.81 -20.23
CA PHE A 440 11.49 24.07 -18.82
C PHE A 440 10.17 23.45 -18.37
N ALA A 441 10.02 23.26 -17.07
CA ALA A 441 8.77 22.92 -16.42
C ALA A 441 8.45 23.96 -15.35
N VAL A 442 7.22 24.45 -15.30
CA VAL A 442 6.81 25.48 -14.34
C VAL A 442 5.43 25.17 -13.78
N HIS A 443 5.27 25.38 -12.47
CA HIS A 443 3.96 25.33 -11.84
C HIS A 443 3.16 26.59 -12.19
N ARG A 444 1.93 26.43 -12.69
CA ARG A 444 1.06 27.52 -13.17
C ARG A 444 0.87 28.65 -12.15
N SER A 445 0.80 28.31 -10.86
CA SER A 445 0.63 29.30 -9.78
C SER A 445 1.80 30.29 -9.63
N LEU A 446 2.92 30.04 -10.32
CA LEU A 446 4.10 30.91 -10.31
C LEU A 446 4.14 31.87 -11.50
N LEU A 447 3.19 31.75 -12.44
CA LEU A 447 3.15 32.58 -13.63
C LEU A 447 2.10 33.69 -13.49
N ASP A 448 2.45 34.89 -13.94
CA ASP A 448 1.48 35.98 -14.10
C ASP A 448 0.98 36.04 -15.54
N ALA A 449 -0.22 35.51 -15.79
CA ALA A 449 -0.82 35.50 -17.13
C ALA A 449 -1.09 36.90 -17.71
N ASN A 450 -1.12 37.94 -16.86
CA ASN A 450 -1.42 39.31 -17.27
C ASN A 450 -0.17 40.10 -17.66
N ALA A 451 1.03 39.55 -17.47
CA ALA A 451 2.25 40.29 -17.74
C ALA A 451 2.38 40.67 -19.22
N GLU A 452 2.87 41.88 -19.48
CA GLU A 452 2.98 42.43 -20.83
C GLU A 452 4.08 41.77 -21.67
N THR A 453 5.13 41.27 -21.01
CA THR A 453 6.32 40.68 -21.65
C THR A 453 6.49 39.21 -21.28
N TYR A 454 7.23 38.45 -22.10
CA TYR A 454 7.55 37.05 -21.81
C TYR A 454 8.33 36.87 -20.49
N ALA A 455 9.31 37.73 -20.22
CA ALA A 455 10.05 37.72 -18.96
C ALA A 455 9.14 38.08 -17.77
N GLY A 456 8.22 39.04 -17.99
CA GLY A 456 7.24 39.46 -17.00
C GLY A 456 6.34 38.32 -16.49
N LEU A 457 6.07 37.31 -17.32
CA LEU A 457 5.32 36.11 -16.91
C LEU A 457 5.97 35.40 -15.70
N PHE A 458 7.28 35.58 -15.48
CA PHE A 458 8.06 34.96 -14.41
C PHE A 458 8.51 35.94 -13.32
N ALA A 459 8.15 37.22 -13.40
CA ALA A 459 8.70 38.27 -12.51
C ALA A 459 8.33 38.07 -11.03
N GLY A 460 7.20 37.42 -10.74
CA GLY A 460 6.74 37.13 -9.38
C GLY A 460 7.37 35.89 -8.72
N ILE A 461 8.32 35.22 -9.38
CA ILE A 461 8.84 33.93 -8.92
C ILE A 461 9.94 34.14 -7.88
N PRO A 462 9.79 33.62 -6.65
CA PRO A 462 10.83 33.72 -5.63
C PRO A 462 12.12 32.98 -6.05
N GLN A 463 13.27 33.50 -5.67
CA GLN A 463 14.57 32.94 -6.11
C GLN A 463 14.79 31.50 -5.63
N ASP A 464 14.26 31.12 -4.45
CA ASP A 464 14.31 29.74 -3.93
C ASP A 464 13.45 28.75 -4.74
N LYS A 465 12.53 29.27 -5.58
CA LYS A 465 11.67 28.48 -6.47
C LYS A 465 12.27 28.29 -7.86
N LEU A 466 13.36 28.98 -8.21
CA LEU A 466 14.09 28.78 -9.45
C LEU A 466 15.15 27.69 -9.27
N GLN A 467 14.92 26.51 -9.86
CA GLN A 467 15.80 25.35 -9.76
C GLN A 467 16.57 25.18 -11.08
N SER A 468 17.90 25.33 -11.05
CA SER A 468 18.75 25.06 -12.21
C SER A 468 19.06 23.57 -12.31
N GLU A 469 18.76 22.93 -13.45
CA GLU A 469 19.29 21.58 -13.72
C GLU A 469 20.77 21.66 -14.10
N SER A 470 21.66 21.19 -13.22
CA SER A 470 23.10 21.07 -13.49
C SER A 470 23.48 19.86 -14.38
N SER A 471 22.51 19.18 -15.01
CA SER A 471 22.73 17.90 -15.72
C SER A 471 22.41 17.89 -17.23
N VAL A 472 22.02 19.00 -17.84
CA VAL A 472 21.94 19.07 -19.32
C VAL A 472 23.22 19.71 -19.87
N LYS A 473 24.30 18.92 -19.96
CA LYS A 473 25.34 19.19 -20.97
C LYS A 473 24.73 18.90 -22.33
N ILE A 474 24.19 19.93 -22.99
CA ILE A 474 23.92 19.86 -24.43
C ILE A 474 25.29 19.70 -25.10
N PRO A 475 25.50 18.72 -26.00
CA PRO A 475 26.73 18.66 -26.78
C PRO A 475 26.92 20.00 -27.50
N MET A 476 28.10 20.60 -27.37
CA MET A 476 28.57 21.58 -28.34
C MET A 476 28.44 20.95 -29.72
N MET A 477 27.48 21.41 -30.53
CA MET A 477 27.61 21.58 -31.98
C MET A 477 26.50 22.54 -32.45
N MET A 478 26.76 23.84 -32.31
CA MET A 478 26.47 24.70 -33.46
C MET A 478 27.57 24.41 -34.46
N LYS A 479 27.27 23.65 -35.51
CA LYS A 479 27.94 23.87 -36.78
C LYS A 479 26.99 24.71 -37.61
N GLU A 480 27.41 25.94 -37.86
CA GLU A 480 26.90 26.72 -38.99
C GLU A 480 26.97 25.82 -40.22
N VAL A 481 25.82 25.60 -40.84
CA VAL A 481 25.76 25.18 -42.23
C VAL A 481 25.56 26.48 -42.99
N THR A 482 26.61 26.89 -43.69
CA THR A 482 26.65 27.93 -44.72
C THR A 482 25.54 27.76 -45.75
#